data_AF-A0A0S8HQ27-F1
#
_entry.id   AF-A0A0S8HQ27-F1
#
_cell.length_a   1.000
_cell.length_b   1.000
_cell.length_c   1.000
_cell.angle_alpha   90.00
_cell.angle_beta   90.00
_cell.angle_gamma   90.00
#
_symmetry.space_group_name_H-M   'P 1'
#
loop_
_entity.id
_entity.type
_entity.pdbx_description
1 polymer ?
#
loop_
_entity_poly.entity_id
_entity_poly.type
_entity_poly.pdbx_seq_one_letter_code
_entity_poly.pdbx_strand_id
1 'polypeptide(L)'
;MKSLTCFLFLVFFTVVCVSGQTTKEEAKKLARPADCGVSQYDDFKNSSFNLLSELLKTDTNYEKIKVDVSGYIEGEKEVTIDGVKGDISRLKSLKGSLESMDERVASLTTDGNDLLENATKVKPVTKVKAATDNTKESLKAVDLSKKMIDEISGQVEEDIKSLTGLLPKEE
;
A
#
# COMPACT_ATOMS: atom_id res chain seq x y z
N MET A 1 -23.84 -39.11 -35.35
CA MET A 1 -22.63 -39.11 -34.52
C MET A 1 -21.51 -38.36 -35.24
N LYS A 2 -21.31 -37.07 -34.94
CA LYS A 2 -20.07 -36.34 -35.22
C LYS A 2 -19.85 -35.31 -34.11
N SER A 3 -18.88 -35.68 -33.27
CA SER A 3 -18.04 -34.93 -32.34
C SER A 3 -18.36 -33.45 -32.11
N LEU A 4 -18.72 -33.15 -30.86
CA LEU A 4 -18.77 -31.81 -30.26
C LEU A 4 -17.35 -31.45 -29.81
N THR A 5 -16.70 -30.52 -30.51
CA THR A 5 -15.38 -30.00 -30.14
C THR A 5 -15.56 -28.92 -29.07
N CYS A 6 -15.43 -29.29 -27.79
CA CYS A 6 -15.30 -28.32 -26.71
C CYS A 6 -13.93 -27.64 -26.80
N PHE A 7 -13.93 -26.35 -27.13
CA PHE A 7 -12.80 -25.46 -26.93
C PHE A 7 -12.59 -25.26 -25.42
N LEU A 8 -11.59 -25.93 -24.87
CA LEU A 8 -11.08 -25.64 -23.53
C LEU A 8 -10.04 -24.51 -23.67
N PHE A 9 -10.46 -23.27 -23.46
CA PHE A 9 -9.56 -22.13 -23.32
C PHE A 9 -8.90 -22.21 -21.95
N LEU A 10 -7.76 -22.91 -21.88
CA LEU A 10 -6.94 -23.00 -20.68
C LEU A 10 -5.90 -21.87 -20.76
N VAL A 11 -6.28 -20.69 -20.26
CA VAL A 11 -5.38 -19.54 -20.13
C VAL A 11 -4.45 -19.80 -18.94
N PHE A 12 -3.28 -20.37 -19.22
CA PHE A 12 -2.14 -20.35 -18.31
C PHE A 12 -1.57 -18.93 -18.30
N PHE A 13 -1.95 -18.12 -17.31
CA PHE A 13 -1.12 -16.98 -16.90
C PHE A 13 0.03 -17.53 -16.05
N THR A 14 1.11 -17.96 -16.70
CA THR A 14 2.39 -18.14 -16.00
C THR A 14 2.96 -16.75 -15.74
N VAL A 15 2.66 -16.20 -14.56
CA VAL A 15 3.43 -15.10 -13.99
C VAL A 15 4.85 -15.61 -13.78
N VAL A 16 5.77 -15.04 -14.54
CA VAL A 16 7.21 -15.27 -14.40
C VAL A 16 7.60 -14.79 -13.00
N CYS A 17 7.90 -15.73 -12.09
CA CYS A 17 8.56 -15.42 -10.83
C CYS A 17 9.98 -14.92 -11.12
N VAL A 18 10.11 -13.61 -11.41
CA VAL A 18 11.32 -12.88 -11.02
C VAL A 18 11.46 -13.06 -9.52
N SER A 19 12.67 -13.32 -9.02
CA SER A 19 12.99 -13.39 -7.60
C SER A 19 12.63 -12.07 -6.90
N GLY A 20 11.35 -11.91 -6.58
CA GLY A 20 10.69 -10.65 -6.28
C GLY A 20 10.19 -10.65 -4.86
N GLN A 21 10.91 -9.96 -3.98
CA GLN A 21 10.30 -9.53 -2.73
C GLN A 21 9.16 -8.56 -3.06
N THR A 22 8.01 -8.72 -2.41
CA THR A 22 6.92 -7.75 -2.54
C THR A 22 7.28 -6.48 -1.80
N THR A 23 6.73 -5.33 -2.22
CA THR A 23 6.93 -4.03 -1.57
C THR A 23 6.62 -4.10 -0.06
N LYS A 24 5.58 -4.84 0.32
CA LYS A 24 5.21 -5.13 1.71
C LYS A 24 6.34 -5.82 2.51
N GLU A 25 7.00 -6.82 1.92
CA GLU A 25 8.08 -7.54 2.61
C GLU A 25 9.35 -6.69 2.73
N GLU A 26 9.59 -5.78 1.80
CA GLU A 26 10.64 -4.76 1.94
C GLU A 26 10.30 -3.76 3.05
N ALA A 27 9.06 -3.25 3.07
CA ALA A 27 8.55 -2.33 4.08
C ALA A 27 8.69 -2.87 5.52
N LYS A 28 8.34 -4.15 5.74
CA LYS A 28 8.49 -4.79 7.06
C LYS A 28 9.93 -4.93 7.53
N LYS A 29 10.88 -5.03 6.60
CA LYS A 29 12.31 -5.19 6.91
C LYS A 29 13.01 -3.86 7.16
N LEU A 30 12.40 -2.75 6.73
CA LEU A 30 12.99 -1.43 6.91
C LEU A 30 12.96 -1.02 8.39
N ALA A 31 14.13 -1.02 9.02
CA ALA A 31 14.27 -0.63 10.42
C ALA A 31 14.26 0.89 10.57
N ARG A 32 13.51 1.40 11.55
CA ARG A 32 13.53 2.82 11.92
C ARG A 32 14.90 3.17 12.52
N PRO A 33 15.61 4.20 12.01
CA PRO A 33 16.88 4.60 12.58
C PRO A 33 16.70 5.29 13.95
N ALA A 34 17.77 5.30 14.75
CA ALA A 34 17.79 5.99 16.04
C ALA A 34 17.68 7.52 15.86
N ASP A 35 17.31 8.24 16.92
CA ASP A 35 17.31 9.70 16.91
C ASP A 35 18.75 10.23 16.71
N CYS A 36 18.90 11.22 15.83
CA CYS A 36 20.17 11.94 15.66
C CYS A 36 20.29 13.14 16.60
N GLY A 37 19.21 13.45 17.34
CA GLY A 37 19.14 14.53 18.32
C GLY A 37 19.04 15.90 17.67
N VAL A 38 18.43 16.00 16.49
CA VAL A 38 18.13 17.25 15.79
C VAL A 38 16.66 17.21 15.40
N SER A 39 15.81 17.96 16.13
CA SER A 39 14.34 17.83 16.10
C SER A 39 13.78 17.64 14.69
N GLN A 40 14.01 18.56 13.76
CA GLN A 40 13.45 18.49 12.42
C GLN A 40 13.75 17.18 11.65
N TYR A 41 14.93 16.57 11.88
CA TYR A 41 15.30 15.30 11.26
C TYR A 41 14.66 14.10 11.97
N ASP A 42 14.55 14.17 13.29
CA ASP A 42 13.91 13.15 14.10
C ASP A 42 12.39 13.16 13.91
N ASP A 43 11.79 14.34 13.79
CA ASP A 43 10.36 14.57 13.51
C ASP A 43 9.99 14.08 12.11
N PHE A 44 10.81 14.42 11.09
CA PHE A 44 10.63 13.89 9.73
C PHE A 44 10.70 12.36 9.72
N LYS A 45 11.75 11.79 10.33
CA LYS A 45 11.90 10.34 10.45
C LYS A 45 10.67 9.70 11.11
N ASN A 46 10.24 10.22 12.24
CA ASN A 46 9.10 9.65 12.96
C ASN A 46 7.84 9.72 12.11
N SER A 47 7.59 10.82 11.41
CA SER A 47 6.45 10.98 10.52
C SER A 47 6.47 9.97 9.35
N SER A 48 7.62 9.82 8.68
CA SER A 48 7.80 8.88 7.57
C SER A 48 7.59 7.43 7.99
N PHE A 49 8.16 7.01 9.12
CA PHE A 49 8.00 5.64 9.61
C PHE A 49 6.64 5.39 10.27
N ASN A 50 5.96 6.42 10.79
CA ASN A 50 4.59 6.29 11.26
C ASN A 50 3.64 6.05 10.08
N LEU A 51 3.79 6.81 8.99
CA LEU A 51 3.05 6.60 7.76
C LEU A 51 3.23 5.18 7.22
N LEU A 52 4.48 4.68 7.11
CA LEU A 52 4.74 3.32 6.67
C LEU A 52 4.08 2.27 7.59
N SER A 53 4.09 2.51 8.91
CA SER A 53 3.43 1.62 9.87
C SER A 53 1.90 1.63 9.74
N GLU A 54 1.31 2.81 9.50
CA GLU A 54 -0.11 2.94 9.22
C GLU A 54 -0.50 2.20 7.94
N LEU A 55 0.29 2.31 6.87
CA LEU A 55 0.06 1.59 5.62
C LEU A 55 0.13 0.07 5.76
N LEU A 56 1.08 -0.45 6.54
CA LEU A 56 1.14 -1.89 6.83
C LEU A 56 -0.12 -2.39 7.57
N LYS A 57 -0.75 -1.55 8.40
CA LYS A 57 -2.04 -1.87 9.03
C LYS A 57 -3.20 -1.77 8.03
N THR A 58 -3.21 -0.75 7.19
CA THR A 58 -4.20 -0.58 6.10
C THR A 58 -4.19 -1.79 5.18
N ASP A 59 -3.00 -2.22 4.75
CA ASP A 59 -2.78 -3.42 3.95
C ASP A 59 -3.32 -4.68 4.64
N THR A 60 -3.03 -4.86 5.94
CA THR A 60 -3.58 -5.97 6.72
C THR A 60 -5.11 -5.95 6.81
N ASN A 61 -5.72 -4.77 6.88
CA ASN A 61 -7.17 -4.62 6.89
C ASN A 61 -7.79 -4.91 5.52
N TYR A 62 -7.11 -4.47 4.46
CA TYR A 62 -7.50 -4.76 3.08
C TYR A 62 -7.46 -6.27 2.82
N GLU A 63 -6.39 -6.98 3.18
CA GLU A 63 -6.28 -8.44 3.01
C GLU A 63 -7.43 -9.22 3.69
N LYS A 64 -7.95 -8.73 4.82
CA LYS A 64 -9.13 -9.35 5.47
C LYS A 64 -10.39 -9.22 4.62
N ILE A 65 -10.60 -8.06 3.97
CA ILE A 65 -11.73 -7.84 3.08
C ILE A 65 -11.54 -8.63 1.79
N LYS A 66 -10.30 -8.71 1.29
CA LYS A 66 -9.95 -9.46 0.10
C LYS A 66 -10.32 -10.94 0.20
N VAL A 67 -10.17 -11.55 1.37
CA VAL A 67 -10.65 -12.93 1.63
C VAL A 67 -12.15 -13.06 1.39
N ASP A 68 -12.94 -12.08 1.86
CA ASP A 68 -14.39 -12.07 1.63
C ASP A 68 -14.70 -11.88 0.13
N VAL A 69 -14.00 -10.95 -0.55
CA VAL A 69 -14.13 -10.68 -1.98
C VAL A 69 -13.86 -11.95 -2.81
N SER A 70 -12.71 -12.60 -2.59
CA SER A 70 -12.36 -13.86 -3.26
C SER A 70 -13.39 -14.93 -2.99
N GLY A 71 -13.85 -15.08 -1.74
CA GLY A 71 -14.89 -16.05 -1.39
C GLY A 71 -16.19 -15.85 -2.16
N TYR A 72 -16.64 -14.61 -2.39
CA TYR A 72 -17.82 -14.35 -3.22
C TYR A 72 -17.58 -14.70 -4.69
N ILE A 73 -16.42 -14.35 -5.24
CA ILE A 73 -16.08 -14.54 -6.66
C ILE A 73 -15.92 -16.04 -6.99
N GLU A 74 -15.29 -16.78 -6.08
CA GLU A 74 -15.02 -18.22 -6.24
C GLU A 74 -16.24 -19.09 -5.87
N GLY A 75 -17.27 -18.48 -5.25
CA GLY A 75 -18.47 -19.17 -4.79
C GLY A 75 -18.27 -19.96 -3.49
N GLU A 76 -17.17 -19.72 -2.77
CA GLU A 76 -16.90 -20.31 -1.46
C GLU A 76 -17.68 -19.62 -0.33
N LYS A 77 -18.17 -18.40 -0.58
CA LYS A 77 -18.99 -17.61 0.35
C LYS A 77 -20.31 -17.24 -0.30
N GLU A 78 -21.40 -17.35 0.46
CA GLU A 78 -22.73 -16.95 -0.01
C GLU A 78 -22.77 -15.46 -0.37
N VAL A 79 -23.25 -15.16 -1.57
CA VAL A 79 -23.42 -13.79 -2.06
C VAL A 79 -24.77 -13.26 -1.57
N THR A 80 -24.71 -12.41 -0.54
CA THR A 80 -25.88 -11.63 -0.08
C THR A 80 -25.71 -10.17 -0.49
N ILE A 81 -26.81 -9.51 -0.88
CA ILE A 81 -26.77 -8.08 -1.28
C ILE A 81 -26.18 -7.22 -0.17
N ASP A 82 -26.60 -7.46 1.08
CA ASP A 82 -26.14 -6.69 2.24
C ASP A 82 -24.65 -6.94 2.53
N GLY A 83 -24.19 -8.19 2.42
CA GLY A 83 -22.78 -8.54 2.59
C GLY A 83 -21.90 -7.84 1.55
N VAL A 84 -22.26 -7.96 0.26
CA VAL A 84 -21.54 -7.32 -0.85
C VAL A 84 -21.53 -5.79 -0.71
N LYS A 85 -22.68 -5.17 -0.41
CA LYS A 85 -22.75 -3.71 -0.18
C LYS A 85 -21.91 -3.27 1.02
N GLY A 86 -21.90 -4.07 2.09
CA GLY A 86 -21.07 -3.82 3.28
C GLY A 86 -19.58 -3.82 2.95
N ASP A 87 -19.10 -4.81 2.21
CA ASP A 87 -17.69 -4.91 1.83
C ASP A 87 -17.28 -3.82 0.82
N ILE A 88 -18.16 -3.46 -0.14
CA ILE A 88 -17.95 -2.28 -1.01
C ILE A 88 -17.77 -1.01 -0.18
N SER A 89 -18.61 -0.78 0.83
CA SER A 89 -18.49 0.41 1.70
C SER A 89 -17.16 0.42 2.45
N ARG A 90 -16.71 -0.73 2.97
CA ARG A 90 -15.41 -0.84 3.65
C ARG A 90 -14.25 -0.56 2.70
N LEU A 91 -14.29 -1.08 1.47
CA LEU A 91 -13.30 -0.80 0.43
C LEU A 91 -13.26 0.69 0.06
N LYS A 92 -14.42 1.36 -0.06
CA LYS A 92 -14.48 2.82 -0.30
C LYS A 92 -13.87 3.62 0.85
N SER A 93 -14.10 3.22 2.11
CA SER A 93 -13.45 3.86 3.27
C SER A 93 -11.93 3.64 3.28
N LEU A 94 -11.46 2.46 2.88
CA LEU A 94 -10.03 2.21 2.70
C LEU A 94 -9.44 3.10 1.60
N LYS A 95 -10.11 3.20 0.44
CA LYS A 95 -9.70 4.09 -0.66
C LYS A 95 -9.53 5.53 -0.18
N GLY A 96 -10.51 6.09 0.55
CA GLY A 96 -10.38 7.44 1.09
C GLY A 96 -9.23 7.60 2.10
N SER A 97 -8.91 6.54 2.86
CA SER A 97 -7.75 6.54 3.75
C SER A 97 -6.43 6.54 2.97
N LEU A 98 -6.36 5.78 1.87
CA LEU A 98 -5.20 5.72 0.98
C LEU A 98 -4.97 7.06 0.28
N GLU A 99 -6.03 7.73 -0.18
CA GLU A 99 -5.95 9.08 -0.77
C GLU A 99 -5.35 10.09 0.23
N SER A 100 -5.81 10.09 1.49
CA SER A 100 -5.22 10.95 2.53
C SER A 100 -3.77 10.59 2.86
N MET A 101 -3.41 9.30 2.80
CA MET A 101 -2.02 8.86 2.98
C MET A 101 -1.14 9.28 1.80
N ASP A 102 -1.66 9.33 0.57
CA ASP A 102 -0.92 9.78 -0.62
C ASP A 102 -0.57 11.28 -0.54
N GLU A 103 -1.50 12.09 -0.05
CA GLU A 103 -1.23 13.51 0.25
C GLU A 103 -0.09 13.67 1.27
N ARG A 104 -0.06 12.81 2.31
CA ARG A 104 1.03 12.79 3.30
C ARG A 104 2.35 12.34 2.68
N VAL A 105 2.33 11.36 1.77
CA VAL A 105 3.51 10.96 0.99
C VAL A 105 4.06 12.15 0.20
N ALA A 106 3.20 12.91 -0.47
CA ALA A 106 3.61 14.09 -1.25
C ALA A 106 4.26 15.17 -0.37
N SER A 107 3.67 15.48 0.78
CA SER A 107 4.25 16.42 1.76
C SER A 107 5.61 15.94 2.26
N LEU A 108 5.68 14.69 2.73
CA LEU A 108 6.92 14.12 3.28
C LEU A 108 8.03 13.96 2.23
N THR A 109 7.67 13.73 0.97
CA THR A 109 8.64 13.70 -0.13
C THR A 109 9.30 15.07 -0.29
N THR A 110 8.49 16.14 -0.23
CA THR A 110 8.99 17.52 -0.33
C THR A 110 9.87 17.86 0.87
N ASP A 111 9.35 17.66 2.09
CA ASP A 111 10.08 17.94 3.33
C ASP A 111 11.40 17.16 3.40
N GLY A 112 11.38 15.89 3.00
CA GLY A 112 12.55 15.03 3.02
C GLY A 112 13.64 15.48 2.05
N ASN A 113 13.28 15.95 0.85
CA ASN A 113 14.23 16.47 -0.12
C ASN A 113 14.88 17.77 0.39
N ASP A 114 14.08 18.69 0.94
CA ASP A 114 14.56 19.94 1.52
C ASP A 114 15.48 19.70 2.72
N LEU A 115 15.13 18.75 3.60
CA LEU A 115 15.97 18.35 4.72
C LEU A 115 17.27 17.70 4.25
N LEU A 116 17.24 16.90 3.19
CA LEU A 116 18.43 16.23 2.67
C LEU A 116 19.44 17.24 2.11
N GLU A 117 18.97 18.26 1.38
CA GLU A 117 19.80 19.35 0.88
C GLU A 117 20.47 20.11 2.05
N ASN A 118 19.71 20.34 3.13
CA ASN A 118 20.16 21.12 4.27
C ASN A 118 20.91 20.31 5.36
N ALA A 119 20.96 18.97 5.25
CA ALA A 119 21.61 18.09 6.21
C ALA A 119 23.10 18.44 6.43
N THR A 120 23.79 18.88 5.37
CA THR A 120 25.20 19.29 5.43
C THR A 120 25.45 20.54 6.27
N LYS A 121 24.41 21.34 6.53
CA LYS A 121 24.46 22.61 7.27
C LYS A 121 24.17 22.42 8.77
N VAL A 122 23.80 21.22 9.20
CA VAL A 122 23.46 20.89 10.60
C VAL A 122 24.59 21.23 11.57
N LYS A 123 24.22 21.75 12.74
CA LYS A 123 25.13 22.02 13.86
C LYS A 123 24.72 21.23 15.11
N PRO A 124 25.69 20.68 15.87
CA PRO A 124 27.12 20.63 15.57
C PRO A 124 27.44 19.74 14.35
N VAL A 125 28.57 19.97 13.68
CA VAL A 125 28.97 19.27 12.45
C VAL A 125 29.06 17.74 12.66
N THR A 126 29.35 17.31 13.89
CA THR A 126 29.36 15.90 14.27
C THR A 126 28.03 15.18 14.05
N LYS A 127 26.90 15.91 13.96
CA LYS A 127 25.57 15.36 13.69
C LYS A 127 25.20 15.30 12.21
N VAL A 128 25.97 15.91 11.31
CA VAL A 128 25.66 15.98 9.87
C VAL A 128 25.47 14.59 9.26
N LYS A 129 26.35 13.64 9.57
CA LYS A 129 26.25 12.27 9.06
C LYS A 129 24.95 11.60 9.52
N ALA A 130 24.66 11.66 10.82
CA ALA A 130 23.45 11.05 11.38
C ALA A 130 22.17 11.69 10.83
N ALA A 131 22.15 13.02 10.67
CA ALA A 131 21.04 13.74 10.04
C ALA A 131 20.84 13.30 8.58
N THR A 132 21.92 13.22 7.80
CA THR A 132 21.89 12.78 6.40
C THR A 132 21.39 11.34 6.26
N ASP A 133 21.91 10.43 7.07
CA ASP A 133 21.53 9.01 7.05
C ASP A 133 20.06 8.84 7.49
N ASN A 134 19.63 9.53 8.55
CA ASN A 134 18.24 9.53 8.98
C ASN A 134 17.29 10.01 7.88
N THR A 135 17.61 11.12 7.20
CA THR A 135 16.76 11.61 6.11
C THR A 135 16.70 10.61 4.96
N LYS A 136 17.82 10.00 4.57
CA LYS A 136 17.85 9.00 3.48
C LYS A 136 17.02 7.76 3.81
N GLU A 137 17.16 7.20 4.99
CA GLU A 137 16.35 6.04 5.41
C GLU A 137 14.86 6.40 5.53
N SER A 138 14.56 7.63 5.96
CA SER A 138 13.19 8.13 6.05
C SER A 138 12.56 8.34 4.67
N LEU A 139 13.32 8.83 3.68
CA LEU A 139 12.90 8.91 2.29
C LEU A 139 12.62 7.52 1.70
N LYS A 140 13.43 6.49 2.02
CA LYS A 140 13.10 5.11 1.63
C LYS A 140 11.77 4.63 2.22
N ALA A 141 11.45 5.01 3.46
CA ALA A 141 10.16 4.69 4.07
C ALA A 141 9.00 5.38 3.34
N VAL A 142 9.18 6.64 2.90
CA VAL A 142 8.22 7.38 2.08
C VAL A 142 8.04 6.72 0.70
N ASP A 143 9.13 6.33 0.04
CA ASP A 143 9.09 5.66 -1.26
C ASP A 143 8.35 4.32 -1.20
N LEU A 144 8.62 3.51 -0.17
CA LEU A 144 7.89 2.25 0.06
C LEU A 144 6.43 2.51 0.37
N SER A 145 6.13 3.55 1.16
CA SER A 145 4.76 3.97 1.45
C SER A 145 4.00 4.29 0.15
N LYS A 146 4.62 5.04 -0.75
CA LYS A 146 4.03 5.39 -2.05
C LYS A 146 3.71 4.14 -2.88
N LYS A 147 4.68 3.24 -3.04
CA LYS A 147 4.49 1.99 -3.79
C LYS A 147 3.36 1.14 -3.19
N MET A 148 3.29 1.04 -1.87
CA MET A 148 2.21 0.32 -1.19
C MET A 148 0.84 0.98 -1.45
N ILE A 149 0.76 2.31 -1.43
CA ILE A 149 -0.49 3.02 -1.76
C ILE A 149 -0.92 2.69 -3.18
N ASP A 150 -0.01 2.77 -4.16
CA ASP A 150 -0.32 2.47 -5.56
C ASP A 150 -0.82 1.02 -5.73
N GLU A 151 -0.11 0.06 -5.11
CA GLU A 151 -0.46 -1.36 -5.16
C GLU A 151 -1.83 -1.65 -4.50
N ILE A 152 -2.07 -1.13 -3.30
CA ILE A 152 -3.32 -1.39 -2.57
C ILE A 152 -4.48 -0.67 -3.26
N SER A 153 -4.30 0.58 -3.67
CA SER A 153 -5.36 1.37 -4.32
C SER A 153 -5.82 0.72 -5.61
N GLY A 154 -4.89 0.23 -6.44
CA GLY A 154 -5.23 -0.48 -7.67
C GLY A 154 -6.07 -1.72 -7.40
N GLN A 155 -5.69 -2.54 -6.41
CA GLN A 155 -6.47 -3.74 -6.09
C GLN A 155 -7.83 -3.40 -5.45
N VAL A 156 -7.90 -2.40 -4.59
CA VAL A 156 -9.17 -1.93 -4.00
C VAL A 156 -10.15 -1.48 -5.09
N GLU A 157 -9.68 -0.79 -6.14
CA GLU A 157 -10.52 -0.40 -7.27
C GLU A 157 -11.05 -1.60 -8.08
N GLU A 158 -10.18 -2.57 -8.34
CA GLU A 158 -10.55 -3.82 -9.01
C GLU A 158 -11.58 -4.63 -8.21
N ASP A 159 -11.40 -4.73 -6.90
CA ASP A 159 -12.31 -5.43 -6.00
C ASP A 159 -13.68 -4.73 -5.91
N ILE A 160 -13.70 -3.39 -5.79
CA ILE A 160 -14.96 -2.62 -5.83
C ILE A 160 -15.71 -2.89 -7.13
N LYS A 161 -15.00 -2.90 -8.27
CA LYS A 161 -15.61 -3.17 -9.58
C LYS A 161 -16.16 -4.58 -9.65
N SER A 162 -15.42 -5.58 -9.16
CA SER A 162 -15.83 -6.98 -9.14
C SER A 162 -17.08 -7.18 -8.27
N LEU A 163 -17.08 -6.65 -7.04
CA LEU A 163 -18.22 -6.72 -6.14
C LEU A 163 -19.46 -6.00 -6.69
N THR A 164 -19.28 -4.83 -7.32
CA THR A 164 -20.39 -4.11 -7.95
C THR A 164 -21.04 -4.93 -9.07
N GLY A 165 -20.26 -5.74 -9.79
CA GLY A 165 -20.75 -6.66 -10.81
C GLY A 165 -21.61 -7.82 -10.27
N LEU A 166 -21.51 -8.13 -8.97
CA LEU A 166 -22.33 -9.16 -8.30
C LEU A 166 -23.69 -8.63 -7.86
N LEU A 167 -23.88 -7.31 -7.79
CA LEU A 167 -25.15 -6.71 -7.41
C LEU A 167 -26.14 -6.72 -8.59
N PRO A 168 -27.44 -6.91 -8.33
CA PRO A 168 -28.46 -6.77 -9.37
C PRO A 168 -28.41 -5.35 -9.94
N LYS A 169 -28.55 -5.23 -11.27
CA LYS A 169 -28.68 -3.92 -11.92
C LYS A 169 -30.00 -3.31 -11.49
N GLU A 170 -29.97 -2.07 -10.99
CA GLU A 170 -31.20 -1.31 -10.77
C GLU A 170 -31.81 -1.02 -12.15
N GLU A 171 -33.01 -1.54 -12.40
CA GLU A 171 -33.81 -1.29 -13.62
C GLU A 171 -34.46 0.09 -13.60
#